data_AF-A0A2Z6A4C8-F1
#
_entry.id   AF-A0A2Z6A4C8-F1
#
_cell.length_a   1.000
_cell.length_b   1.000
_cell.length_c   1.000
_cell.angle_alpha   90.00
_cell.angle_beta   90.00
_cell.angle_gamma   90.00
#
_symmetry.space_group_name_H-M   'P 1'
#
loop_
_entity.id
_entity.type
_entity.pdbx_description
1 polymer ?
#
loop_
_entity_poly.entity_id
_entity_poly.type
_entity_poly.pdbx_seq_one_letter_code
_entity_poly.pdbx_strand_id
1 'polypeptide(L)' 'VETKPYGGYPQFYDVKITQLIEQVNPGGQVWNVRVGRKHHAPYGVFEGMTIFDAGAKVGQAAIGYIP' A
#
# COMPACT_ATOMS: atom_id res chain seq x y z
N VAL A 1 -12.50 -17.93 4.24
CA VAL A 1 -13.47 -16.81 4.06
C VAL A 1 -13.55 -16.09 5.39
N GLU A 2 -13.31 -14.78 5.41
CA GLU A 2 -13.46 -13.96 6.63
C GLU A 2 -14.85 -13.33 6.68
N THR A 3 -15.47 -13.38 7.87
CA THR A 3 -16.77 -12.77 8.11
C THR A 3 -16.60 -11.28 8.43
N LYS A 4 -16.94 -10.41 7.48
CA LYS A 4 -17.11 -8.98 7.75
C LYS A 4 -18.31 -8.79 8.69
N PRO A 5 -18.27 -7.88 9.68
CA PRO A 5 -17.43 -6.68 9.79
C PRO A 5 -16.17 -6.84 10.66
N TYR A 6 -15.90 -8.04 11.16
CA TYR A 6 -14.79 -8.26 12.09
C TYR A 6 -13.47 -8.17 11.30
N GLY A 7 -12.70 -7.11 11.58
CA GLY A 7 -11.49 -6.75 10.83
C GLY A 7 -10.61 -7.95 10.55
N GLY A 8 -10.12 -8.04 9.31
CA GLY A 8 -9.55 -9.27 8.74
C GLY A 8 -8.40 -9.85 9.55
N TYR A 9 -8.05 -11.10 9.28
CA TYR A 9 -7.01 -11.86 9.94
C TYR A 9 -5.63 -11.50 9.37
N PRO A 10 -4.61 -11.35 10.24
CA PRO A 10 -4.70 -11.22 11.69
C PRO A 10 -5.46 -9.95 12.09
N GLN A 11 -6.31 -10.01 13.14
CA GLN A 11 -7.30 -8.98 13.50
C GLN A 11 -6.89 -7.53 13.12
N PHE A 12 -7.71 -6.88 12.29
CA PHE A 12 -7.52 -5.52 11.75
C PHE A 12 -6.27 -5.35 10.87
N TYR A 13 -5.87 -6.40 10.16
CA TYR A 13 -4.73 -6.41 9.25
C TYR A 13 -4.75 -5.25 8.25
N ASP A 14 -5.90 -5.02 7.61
CA ASP A 14 -6.15 -3.97 6.64
C ASP A 14 -5.89 -2.57 7.20
N VAL A 15 -6.40 -2.29 8.42
CA VAL A 15 -6.19 -1.01 9.11
C VAL A 15 -4.72 -0.83 9.46
N LYS A 16 -4.08 -1.85 10.04
CA LYS A 16 -2.67 -1.80 10.46
C LYS A 16 -1.73 -1.56 9.29
N ILE A 17 -1.97 -2.23 8.16
CA ILE A 17 -1.16 -2.05 6.96
C ILE A 17 -1.36 -0.67 6.36
N THR A 18 -2.59 -0.20 6.28
CA THR A 18 -2.86 1.14 5.76
C THR A 18 -2.14 2.19 6.61
N GLN A 19 -2.18 2.06 7.94
CA GLN A 19 -1.42 2.94 8.85
C GLN A 19 0.09 2.87 8.63
N LEU A 20 0.66 1.66 8.46
CA LEU A 20 2.09 1.49 8.19
C LEU A 20 2.49 2.13 6.86
N ILE A 21 1.69 1.95 5.80
CA ILE A 21 1.99 2.55 4.51
C ILE A 21 1.97 4.08 4.60
N GLU A 22 0.98 4.67 5.26
CA GLU A 22 0.92 6.13 5.45
C GLU A 22 2.15 6.66 6.22
N GLN A 23 2.65 5.92 7.21
CA GLN A 23 3.85 6.31 7.96
C GLN A 23 5.11 6.33 7.09
N VAL A 24 5.25 5.39 6.15
CA VAL A 24 6.46 5.26 5.30
C VAL A 24 6.33 5.92 3.94
N ASN A 25 5.13 6.37 3.58
CA ASN A 25 4.82 7.07 2.34
C ASN A 25 4.17 8.44 2.62
N PRO A 26 4.92 9.44 3.11
CA PRO A 26 4.38 10.77 3.39
C PRO A 26 3.86 11.51 2.13
N GLY A 27 4.23 11.05 0.92
CA GLY A 27 3.70 11.56 -0.35
C GLY A 27 2.31 11.00 -0.68
N GLY A 28 1.82 10.01 0.07
CA GLY A 28 0.52 9.40 -0.08
C GLY A 28 0.36 8.52 -1.33
N GLN A 29 -0.83 7.98 -1.51
CA GLN A 29 -1.19 7.15 -2.67
C GLN A 29 -1.68 8.03 -3.82
N VAL A 30 -0.74 8.55 -4.62
CA VAL A 30 -1.04 9.52 -5.69
C VAL A 30 -0.97 8.88 -7.07
N TRP A 31 -2.01 9.13 -7.87
CA TRP A 31 -2.01 8.82 -9.29
C TRP A 31 -1.73 10.08 -10.12
N ASN A 32 -0.53 10.19 -10.67
CA ASN A 32 -0.07 11.36 -11.39
C ASN A 32 -0.44 11.30 -12.89
N VAL A 33 -1.58 11.92 -13.23
CA VAL A 33 -2.05 12.03 -14.62
C VAL A 33 -1.26 13.04 -15.48
N ARG A 34 -0.44 13.90 -14.87
CA ARG A 34 0.34 14.93 -15.60
C ARG A 34 1.48 14.31 -16.41
N VAL A 35 1.98 13.16 -15.97
CA VAL A 35 2.97 12.34 -16.69
C VAL A 35 2.36 11.65 -17.92
N GLY A 36 1.02 11.58 -17.98
CA GLY A 36 0.16 10.96 -19.00
C GLY A 36 0.42 11.35 -20.46
N ARG A 37 1.20 12.40 -20.68
CA ARG A 37 1.48 12.97 -22.01
C ARG A 37 2.64 12.30 -22.74
N LYS A 38 3.33 11.34 -22.11
CA LYS A 38 4.39 10.54 -22.75
C LYS A 38 3.79 9.26 -23.30
N HIS A 39 4.17 8.87 -24.53
CA HIS A 39 3.64 7.70 -25.25
C HIS A 39 3.67 6.36 -24.49
N HIS A 40 4.50 6.22 -23.45
CA HIS A 40 4.67 5.00 -22.66
C HIS A 40 3.84 4.94 -21.36
N ALA A 41 3.13 6.01 -20.99
CA ALA A 41 2.31 6.03 -19.77
C ALA A 41 1.02 6.83 -19.98
N PRO A 42 0.13 6.44 -20.92
CA PRO A 42 -1.01 7.25 -21.37
C PRO A 42 -2.03 7.58 -20.27
N TYR A 43 -2.06 6.78 -19.21
CA TYR A 43 -2.97 6.98 -18.07
C TYR A 43 -2.32 7.68 -16.89
N GLY A 44 -1.04 8.04 -16.97
CA GLY A 44 -0.27 8.55 -15.85
C GLY A 44 0.56 7.47 -15.15
N VAL A 45 1.12 7.84 -14.00
CA VAL A 45 2.00 6.99 -13.21
C VAL A 45 1.52 6.97 -11.76
N PHE A 46 1.51 5.80 -11.15
CA PHE A 46 1.31 5.68 -9.70
C PHE A 46 2.60 6.06 -8.98
N GLU A 47 2.56 7.12 -8.17
CA GLU A 47 3.70 7.62 -7.39
C GLU A 47 3.59 7.24 -5.90
N GLY A 48 2.68 6.31 -5.58
CA GLY A 48 2.50 5.77 -4.24
C GLY A 48 3.43 4.60 -3.91
N MET A 49 3.08 3.84 -2.86
CA MET A 49 3.82 2.65 -2.43
C MET A 49 2.88 1.46 -2.30
N THR A 50 3.32 0.30 -2.74
CA THR A 50 2.63 -0.96 -2.48
C THR A 50 2.90 -1.45 -1.07
N ILE A 51 2.11 -2.42 -0.60
CA ILE A 51 2.35 -3.12 0.68
C ILE A 51 3.74 -3.77 0.72
N PHE A 52 4.28 -4.18 -0.43
CA PHE A 52 5.59 -4.83 -0.53
C PHE A 52 6.73 -3.80 -0.42
N ASP A 53 6.58 -2.66 -1.08
CA ASP A 53 7.55 -1.55 -0.98
C ASP A 53 7.62 -1.01 0.45
N ALA A 54 6.46 -0.88 1.10
CA ALA A 54 6.38 -0.52 2.51
C ALA A 54 7.08 -1.59 3.38
N GLY A 55 6.84 -2.86 3.11
CA GLY A 55 7.47 -3.98 3.82
C GLY A 55 8.98 -4.02 3.80
N ALA A 56 9.57 -3.71 2.65
CA ALA A 56 11.01 -3.59 2.52
C ALA A 56 11.58 -2.47 3.42
N LYS A 57 10.78 -1.43 3.74
CA LYS A 57 11.20 -0.29 4.57
C LYS A 57 11.01 -0.51 6.06
N VAL A 58 9.93 -1.18 6.50
CA VAL A 58 9.65 -1.45 7.93
C VAL A 58 10.17 -2.79 8.44
N GLY A 59 10.66 -3.64 7.54
CA GLY A 59 11.07 -5.01 7.85
C GLY A 59 9.90 -5.99 7.72
N GLN A 60 10.17 -7.17 7.15
CA GLN A 60 9.16 -8.14 6.75
C GLN A 60 8.32 -8.72 7.91
N ALA A 61 8.82 -8.63 9.15
CA ALA A 61 8.11 -9.07 10.34
C ALA A 61 6.93 -8.17 10.75
N ALA A 62 6.96 -6.88 10.38
CA ALA A 62 5.97 -5.90 10.83
C ALA A 62 4.64 -5.97 10.07
N ILE A 63 4.62 -6.60 8.88
CA ILE A 63 3.42 -6.67 8.04
C ILE A 63 2.57 -7.91 8.33
N GLY A 64 2.95 -8.79 9.26
CA GLY A 64 2.11 -9.92 9.69
C GLY A 64 1.80 -10.97 8.62
N TYR A 65 2.37 -10.87 7.42
CA TYR A 65 2.33 -11.90 6.39
C TYR A 65 3.69 -12.61 6.36
N ILE A 66 3.94 -13.42 7.38
CA ILE A 66 4.92 -14.50 7.30
C ILE A 66 4.06 -15.77 7.15
N PRO A 67 4.05 -16.43 5.97
CA PRO A 67 3.47 -17.76 5.85
C PRO A 67 4.22 -18.79 6.70
#